data_AF-A0A2R6AWZ6-F1
#
_entry.id   AF-A0A2R6AWZ6-F1
#
_cell.length_a   1.000
_cell.length_b   1.000
_cell.length_c   1.000
_cell.angle_alpha   90.00
_cell.angle_beta   90.00
_cell.angle_gamma   90.00
#
_symmetry.space_group_name_H-M   'P 1'
#
loop_
_entity.id
_entity.type
_entity.pdbx_description
1 polymer ?
#
loop_
_entity_poly.entity_id
_entity_poly.type
_entity_poly.pdbx_seq_one_letter_code
_entity_poly.pdbx_strand_id
1 'polypeptide(L)'
;MPYTIECIPENADLTEKRTYMTWKALISLASEVYPEASQFFAGLEQPHVAQPREVLAWRVALNRIKLMPKKELPFDVKQYEEDWYVDYESIAKRLNTTVQHVSIMIRSADKDLMIRSAEEAANATLHSNQLKHEIRLADKSRFKD
;
A
#
# COMPACT_ATOMS: atom_id res chain seq x y z
N MET A 1 -8.03 -0.22 -10.96
CA MET A 1 -7.00 0.23 -11.94
C MET A 1 -5.61 0.01 -11.34
N PRO A 2 -4.63 -0.41 -12.15
CA PRO A 2 -3.28 -0.75 -11.67
C PRO A 2 -2.43 0.51 -11.45
N TYR A 3 -1.69 0.53 -10.35
CA TYR A 3 -0.77 1.58 -9.92
C TYR A 3 0.59 0.96 -9.61
N THR A 4 1.66 1.70 -9.88
CA THR A 4 3.05 1.36 -9.50
C THR A 4 3.73 2.59 -8.90
N ILE A 5 4.76 2.39 -8.09
CA ILE A 5 5.74 3.44 -7.81
C ILE A 5 6.69 3.46 -9.01
N GLU A 6 6.76 4.59 -9.70
CA GLU A 6 7.66 4.80 -10.82
C GLU A 6 8.78 5.77 -10.47
N CYS A 7 9.94 5.56 -11.07
CA CYS A 7 11.04 6.51 -11.14
C CYS A 7 10.81 7.44 -12.35
N ILE A 8 10.62 8.73 -12.10
CA ILE A 8 10.31 9.70 -13.17
C ILE A 8 11.51 9.89 -14.10
N PRO A 9 12.76 10.12 -13.63
CA PRO A 9 13.91 10.31 -14.51
C PRO A 9 14.24 9.09 -15.39
N GLU A 10 14.04 7.88 -14.86
CA GLU A 10 14.35 6.63 -15.58
C GLU A 10 13.17 6.13 -16.43
N ASN A 11 11.99 6.73 -16.28
CA ASN A 11 10.73 6.25 -16.86
C ASN A 11 10.52 4.74 -16.60
N ALA A 12 10.81 4.30 -15.36
CA ALA A 12 10.87 2.90 -14.98
C ALA A 12 9.91 2.60 -13.82
N ASP A 13 9.21 1.46 -13.90
CA ASP A 13 8.40 0.94 -12.80
C ASP A 13 9.30 0.24 -11.78
N LEU A 14 9.29 0.74 -10.54
CA LEU A 14 10.08 0.18 -9.44
C LEU A 14 9.33 -0.94 -8.68
N THR A 15 8.05 -1.15 -9.00
CA THR A 15 7.13 -2.02 -8.25
C THR A 15 6.19 -2.77 -9.19
N GLU A 16 5.63 -3.89 -8.74
CA GLU A 16 4.57 -4.57 -9.48
C GLU A 16 3.27 -3.73 -9.53
N LYS A 17 2.46 -3.99 -10.56
CA LYS A 17 1.14 -3.36 -10.73
C LYS A 17 0.17 -3.85 -9.66
N ARG A 18 -0.33 -2.93 -8.82
CA ARG A 18 -1.34 -3.22 -7.79
C ARG A 18 -2.48 -2.24 -7.81
N THR A 19 -3.61 -2.58 -7.19
CA THR A 19 -4.71 -1.60 -7.08
C THR A 19 -4.29 -0.42 -6.20
N TYR A 20 -4.81 0.78 -6.47
CA TYR A 20 -4.61 1.94 -5.59
C TYR A 20 -4.98 1.63 -4.13
N MET A 21 -6.03 0.83 -3.93
CA MET A 21 -6.47 0.38 -2.62
C MET A 21 -5.45 -0.48 -1.89
N THR A 22 -4.57 -1.18 -2.60
CA THR A 22 -3.45 -1.93 -2.00
C THR A 22 -2.40 -0.98 -1.44
N TRP A 23 -2.07 0.08 -2.17
CA TRP A 23 -1.14 1.11 -1.69
C TRP A 23 -1.72 1.89 -0.52
N LYS A 24 -3.02 2.23 -0.54
CA LYS A 24 -3.72 2.81 0.62
C LYS A 24 -3.72 1.88 1.83
N ALA A 25 -3.95 0.58 1.63
CA ALA A 25 -3.89 -0.42 2.69
C ALA A 25 -2.49 -0.52 3.31
N LEU A 26 -1.44 -0.48 2.48
CA LEU A 26 -0.06 -0.45 2.93
C LEU A 26 0.24 0.82 3.74
N ILE A 27 -0.11 2.01 3.24
CA ILE A 27 0.11 3.29 3.93
C ILE A 27 -0.60 3.27 5.29
N SER A 28 -1.87 2.85 5.33
CA SER A 28 -2.63 2.73 6.57
C SER A 28 -1.97 1.77 7.56
N LEU A 29 -1.50 0.61 7.09
CA LEU A 29 -0.85 -0.38 7.94
C LEU A 29 0.51 0.11 8.44
N ALA A 30 1.31 0.74 7.58
CA ALA A 30 2.61 1.33 7.94
C ALA A 30 2.43 2.40 9.02
N SER A 31 1.45 3.29 8.86
CA SER A 31 1.07 4.29 9.86
C SER A 31 0.61 3.68 11.17
N GLU A 32 -0.09 2.55 11.15
CA GLU A 32 -0.51 1.86 12.37
C GLU A 32 0.67 1.24 13.12
N VAL A 33 1.57 0.56 12.40
CA VAL A 33 2.72 -0.10 13.04
C VAL A 33 3.83 0.88 13.41
N TYR A 34 3.90 2.06 12.77
CA TYR A 34 4.88 3.11 13.10
C TYR A 34 4.27 4.53 13.05
N PRO A 35 3.43 4.89 14.05
CA PRO A 35 2.63 6.12 14.02
C PRO A 35 3.45 7.41 13.92
N GLU A 36 4.60 7.46 14.60
CA GLU A 36 5.48 8.63 14.65
C GLU A 36 6.06 8.99 13.27
N ALA A 37 6.04 8.06 12.32
CA ALA A 37 6.53 8.22 10.96
C ALA A 37 5.41 8.38 9.91
N SER A 38 4.14 8.48 10.33
CA SER A 38 2.97 8.47 9.42
C SER A 38 3.04 9.48 8.27
N GLN A 39 3.62 10.65 8.51
CA GLN A 39 3.81 11.68 7.49
C GLN A 39 4.67 11.20 6.31
N PHE A 40 5.64 10.32 6.55
CA PHE A 40 6.52 9.78 5.50
C PHE A 40 5.77 8.77 4.63
N PHE A 41 4.88 7.96 5.21
CA PHE A 41 4.09 6.99 4.43
C PHE A 41 3.05 7.68 3.55
N ALA A 42 2.40 8.74 4.06
CA ALA A 42 1.49 9.56 3.27
C ALA A 42 2.19 10.30 2.12
N GLY A 43 3.49 10.61 2.28
CA GLY A 43 4.32 11.24 1.24
C GLY A 43 4.38 10.43 -0.06
N LEU A 44 4.23 9.10 0.01
CA LEU A 44 4.26 8.21 -1.15
C LEU A 44 3.22 8.56 -2.23
N GLU A 45 2.11 9.22 -1.84
CA GLU A 45 1.04 9.57 -2.76
C GLU A 45 1.35 10.77 -3.65
N GLN A 46 2.40 11.53 -3.32
CA GLN A 46 2.83 12.70 -4.08
C GLN A 46 4.17 12.43 -4.75
N PRO A 47 4.44 13.02 -5.93
CA PRO A 47 5.78 13.03 -6.49
C PRO A 47 6.78 13.68 -5.53
N HIS A 48 7.89 13.01 -5.24
CA HIS A 48 8.95 13.55 -4.38
C HIS A 48 10.27 12.78 -4.53
N VAL A 49 11.36 13.38 -4.02
CA VAL A 49 12.63 12.68 -3.78
C VAL A 49 12.68 12.24 -2.32
N ALA A 50 12.83 10.94 -2.09
CA ALA A 50 12.76 10.35 -0.76
C ALA A 50 13.86 10.89 0.17
N GLN A 51 13.47 11.25 1.39
CA GLN A 51 14.41 11.71 2.42
C GLN A 51 15.06 10.53 3.15
N PRO A 52 16.26 10.69 3.76
CA PRO A 52 16.87 9.62 4.55
C PRO A 52 15.97 9.09 5.68
N ARG A 53 15.19 9.98 6.30
CA ARG A 53 14.22 9.63 7.35
C ARG A 53 13.04 8.79 6.83
N GLU A 54 12.62 9.05 5.60
CA GLU A 54 11.58 8.27 4.95
C GLU A 54 12.05 6.86 4.62
N VAL A 55 13.27 6.71 4.10
CA VAL A 55 13.88 5.39 3.85
C VAL A 55 13.92 4.57 5.15
N LEU A 56 14.37 5.20 6.24
CA LEU A 56 14.38 4.57 7.56
C LEU A 56 12.96 4.19 8.01
N ALA A 57 11.99 5.09 7.84
CA ALA A 57 10.60 4.85 8.20
C ALA A 57 10.03 3.62 7.49
N TRP A 58 10.18 3.53 6.17
CA TRP A 58 9.72 2.38 5.40
C TRP A 58 10.42 1.08 5.79
N ARG A 59 11.71 1.13 6.15
CA ARG A 59 12.43 -0.07 6.61
C ARG A 59 12.03 -0.53 8.00
N VAL A 60 11.75 0.40 8.91
CA VAL A 60 11.18 0.08 10.22
C VAL A 60 9.77 -0.49 10.07
N ALA A 61 8.91 0.14 9.26
CA ALA A 61 7.56 -0.35 8.99
C ALA A 61 7.56 -1.76 8.39
N LEU A 62 8.41 -2.04 7.39
CA LEU A 62 8.57 -3.37 6.81
C LEU A 62 8.89 -4.42 7.88
N ASN A 63 9.86 -4.14 8.75
CA ASN A 63 10.24 -5.08 9.81
C ASN A 63 9.09 -5.31 10.81
N ARG A 64 8.36 -4.25 11.17
CA ARG A 64 7.21 -4.37 12.07
C ARG A 64 6.06 -5.15 11.42
N ILE A 65 5.80 -4.97 10.13
CA ILE A 65 4.80 -5.73 9.36
C ILE A 65 5.19 -7.22 9.25
N LYS A 66 6.49 -7.54 9.13
CA LYS A 66 6.95 -8.95 9.16
C LYS A 66 6.66 -9.60 10.51
N LEU A 67 6.91 -8.89 11.60
CA LEU A 67 6.77 -9.39 12.97
C LEU A 67 5.34 -9.41 13.49
N MET A 68 4.46 -8.52 13.00
CA MET A 68 3.08 -8.48 13.47
C MET A 68 2.33 -9.78 13.14
N PRO A 69 1.39 -10.23 13.99
CA PRO A 69 0.50 -11.33 13.65
C PRO A 69 -0.38 -10.96 12.46
N LYS A 70 -0.92 -11.97 11.77
CA LYS A 70 -1.93 -11.74 10.72
C LYS A 70 -3.12 -11.01 11.35
N LYS A 71 -3.60 -9.94 10.71
CA LYS A 71 -4.80 -9.26 11.19
C LYS A 71 -6.03 -10.15 11.02
N GLU A 72 -6.80 -10.26 12.09
CA GLU A 72 -8.11 -10.88 12.05
C GLU A 72 -9.13 -9.86 11.56
N LEU A 73 -10.01 -10.31 10.67
CA LEU A 73 -11.15 -9.51 10.22
C LEU A 73 -12.30 -9.71 11.21
N PRO A 74 -13.08 -8.66 11.53
CA PRO A 74 -14.23 -8.77 12.43
C PRO A 74 -15.43 -9.48 11.79
N PHE A 75 -15.24 -10.10 10.63
CA PHE A 75 -16.21 -10.86 9.86
C PHE A 75 -15.48 -11.96 9.09
N ASP A 76 -16.22 -13.02 8.76
CA ASP A 76 -15.74 -14.05 7.84
C ASP A 76 -16.01 -13.59 6.40
N VAL A 77 -14.95 -13.44 5.60
CA VAL A 77 -15.04 -13.02 4.19
C VAL A 77 -15.91 -13.99 3.39
N LYS A 78 -15.88 -15.29 3.72
CA LYS A 78 -16.65 -16.32 3.01
C LYS A 78 -18.16 -16.12 3.09
N GLN A 79 -18.65 -15.42 4.11
CA GLN A 79 -20.08 -15.09 4.24
C GLN A 79 -20.54 -14.04 3.21
N TYR A 80 -19.59 -13.39 2.55
CA TYR A 80 -19.79 -12.31 1.57
C TYR A 80 -19.20 -12.66 0.21
N GLU A 81 -18.70 -13.88 0.04
CA GLU A 81 -18.23 -14.39 -1.24
C GLU A 81 -19.44 -14.82 -2.07
N GLU A 82 -19.63 -14.14 -3.18
CA GLU A 82 -20.48 -14.54 -4.29
C GLU A 82 -19.62 -15.31 -5.32
N ASP A 83 -20.24 -15.92 -6.33
CA ASP A 83 -19.62 -16.84 -7.29
C ASP A 83 -18.22 -16.40 -7.83
N TRP A 84 -18.00 -15.09 -8.03
CA TRP A 84 -16.77 -14.55 -8.60
C TRP A 84 -16.23 -13.29 -7.91
N TYR A 85 -16.83 -12.84 -6.81
CA TYR A 85 -16.40 -11.62 -6.11
C TYR A 85 -16.81 -11.62 -4.63
N VAL A 86 -16.21 -10.70 -3.86
CA VAL A 86 -16.61 -10.43 -2.48
C VAL A 86 -17.49 -9.19 -2.46
N ASP A 87 -18.70 -9.27 -1.90
CA ASP A 87 -19.62 -8.14 -1.77
C ASP A 87 -19.17 -7.16 -0.67
N TYR A 88 -18.32 -6.21 -1.07
CA TYR A 88 -17.83 -5.16 -0.17
C TYR A 88 -18.94 -4.20 0.29
N GLU A 89 -20.02 -4.05 -0.47
CA GLU A 89 -21.12 -3.15 -0.09
C GLU A 89 -21.91 -3.71 1.09
N SER A 90 -22.20 -5.02 1.07
CA SER A 90 -22.89 -5.68 2.17
C SER A 90 -22.06 -5.69 3.45
N ILE A 91 -20.74 -5.88 3.34
CA ILE A 91 -19.82 -5.75 4.48
C ILE A 91 -19.83 -4.30 5.00
N ALA A 92 -19.74 -3.32 4.12
CA ALA A 92 -19.70 -1.90 4.48
C ALA A 92 -20.98 -1.49 5.23
N LYS A 93 -22.15 -1.93 4.73
CA LYS A 93 -23.45 -1.73 5.38
C LYS A 93 -23.49 -2.38 6.77
N ARG A 94 -23.05 -3.63 6.92
CA ARG A 94 -23.03 -4.33 8.22
C ARG A 94 -22.14 -3.62 9.25
N LEU A 95 -20.98 -3.16 8.82
CA LEU A 95 -19.99 -2.52 9.71
C LEU A 95 -20.24 -1.01 9.91
N ASN A 96 -21.28 -0.45 9.28
CA ASN A 96 -21.56 0.98 9.27
C ASN A 96 -20.33 1.82 8.84
N THR A 97 -19.71 1.42 7.73
CA THR A 97 -18.49 2.05 7.21
C THR A 97 -18.56 2.17 5.68
N THR A 98 -17.46 2.58 5.04
CA THR A 98 -17.39 2.74 3.59
C THR A 98 -16.80 1.50 2.91
N VAL A 99 -17.17 1.28 1.64
CA VAL A 99 -16.56 0.26 0.77
C VAL A 99 -15.04 0.41 0.71
N GLN A 100 -14.57 1.67 0.68
CA GLN A 100 -13.14 1.97 0.70
C GLN A 100 -12.47 1.44 1.96
N HIS A 101 -13.08 1.67 3.14
CA HIS A 101 -12.54 1.20 4.40
C HIS A 101 -12.51 -0.33 4.48
N VAL A 102 -13.59 -1.00 4.05
CA VAL A 102 -13.63 -2.48 3.94
C VAL A 102 -12.50 -3.00 3.03
N SER A 103 -12.32 -2.37 1.87
CA SER A 103 -11.29 -2.73 0.91
C SER A 103 -9.87 -2.59 1.50
N ILE A 104 -9.62 -1.57 2.34
CA ILE A 104 -8.36 -1.41 3.09
C ILE A 104 -8.23 -2.54 4.12
N MET A 105 -9.26 -2.78 4.95
CA MET A 105 -9.22 -3.81 5.99
C MET A 105 -8.86 -5.19 5.43
N ILE A 106 -9.56 -5.63 4.38
CA ILE A 106 -9.34 -6.95 3.75
C ILE A 106 -7.91 -7.05 3.21
N ARG A 107 -7.43 -6.02 2.51
CA ARG A 107 -6.06 -6.01 1.95
C ARG A 107 -4.99 -5.95 3.03
N SER A 108 -5.19 -5.16 4.09
CA SER A 108 -4.27 -5.09 5.23
C SER A 108 -4.23 -6.41 6.02
N ALA A 109 -5.25 -7.26 5.92
CA ALA A 109 -5.26 -8.60 6.52
C ALA A 109 -4.49 -9.66 5.71
N ASP A 110 -4.22 -9.38 4.43
CA ASP A 110 -3.33 -10.20 3.61
C ASP A 110 -1.86 -9.88 3.95
N LYS A 111 -1.30 -10.66 4.88
CA LYS A 111 0.04 -10.45 5.40
C LYS A 111 1.12 -10.54 4.31
N ASP A 112 1.01 -11.50 3.40
CA ASP A 112 2.03 -11.71 2.36
C ASP A 112 2.00 -10.57 1.34
N LEU A 113 0.81 -10.13 0.95
CA LEU A 113 0.64 -8.95 0.10
C LEU A 113 1.24 -7.69 0.74
N MET A 114 0.98 -7.48 2.03
CA MET A 114 1.49 -6.30 2.75
C MET A 114 3.00 -6.33 2.92
N ILE A 115 3.61 -7.49 3.21
CA ILE A 115 5.07 -7.63 3.29
C ILE A 115 5.72 -7.31 1.94
N ARG A 116 5.22 -7.90 0.84
CA ARG A 116 5.77 -7.65 -0.50
C ARG A 116 5.62 -6.19 -0.91
N SER A 117 4.45 -5.61 -0.69
CA SER A 117 4.18 -4.20 -1.02
C SER A 117 5.07 -3.25 -0.18
N ALA A 118 5.27 -3.55 1.10
CA ALA A 118 6.16 -2.78 1.97
C ALA A 118 7.63 -2.89 1.56
N GLU A 119 8.08 -4.07 1.12
CA GLU A 119 9.44 -4.29 0.63
C GLU A 119 9.71 -3.50 -0.63
N GLU A 120 8.77 -3.50 -1.57
CA GLU A 120 8.80 -2.72 -2.79
C GLU A 120 8.82 -1.20 -2.51
N ALA A 121 7.94 -0.70 -1.64
CA ALA A 121 7.94 0.72 -1.25
C ALA A 121 9.26 1.12 -0.58
N ALA A 122 9.81 0.28 0.28
CA ALA A 122 11.08 0.53 0.95
C ALA A 122 12.28 0.50 -0.03
N ASN A 123 12.25 -0.37 -1.05
CA ASN A 123 13.28 -0.40 -2.09
C ASN A 123 13.15 0.79 -3.04
N ALA A 124 11.94 1.21 -3.40
CA ALA A 124 11.69 2.37 -4.25
C ALA A 124 12.14 3.68 -3.59
N THR A 125 11.83 3.86 -2.29
CA THR A 125 12.31 5.01 -1.53
C THR A 125 13.83 4.99 -1.32
N LEU A 126 14.44 3.82 -1.13
CA LEU A 126 15.89 3.69 -1.11
C LEU A 126 16.53 4.11 -2.44
N HIS A 127 15.99 3.62 -3.57
CA HIS A 127 16.42 4.00 -4.91
C HIS A 127 16.35 5.53 -5.11
N SER A 128 15.18 6.12 -4.81
CA SER A 128 14.97 7.57 -4.88
C SER A 128 15.99 8.34 -4.06
N ASN A 129 16.25 7.91 -2.82
CA ASN A 129 17.19 8.59 -1.93
C ASN A 129 18.65 8.49 -2.39
N GLN A 130 19.07 7.32 -2.89
CA GLN A 130 20.44 7.07 -3.32
C GLN A 130 20.78 7.82 -4.61
N LEU A 131 19.86 7.80 -5.58
CA LEU A 131 20.08 8.39 -6.89
C LEU A 131 19.59 9.84 -7.00
N LYS A 132 18.90 10.35 -5.97
CA LYS A 132 18.21 11.65 -5.99
C LYS A 132 17.15 11.73 -7.09
N HIS A 133 16.58 10.58 -7.45
CA HIS A 133 15.54 10.48 -8.45
C HIS A 133 14.16 10.71 -7.83
N GLU A 134 13.33 11.49 -8.51
CA GLU A 134 11.94 11.69 -8.11
C GLU A 134 11.13 10.42 -8.38
N ILE A 135 10.34 9.99 -7.40
CA ILE A 135 9.40 8.88 -7.51
C ILE A 135 7.96 9.36 -7.35
N ARG A 136 7.01 8.65 -7.96
CA ARG A 136 5.57 8.89 -7.74
C ARG A 136 4.76 7.61 -7.81
N LEU A 137 3.61 7.60 -7.14
CA LEU A 137 2.60 6.56 -7.30
C LEU A 137 1.74 6.86 -8.54
N ALA A 138 1.99 6.17 -9.65
CA ALA A 138 1.38 6.46 -10.95
C ALA A 138 0.25 5.50 -11.31
N ASP A 139 -0.83 6.03 -11.89
CA ASP A 139 -1.89 5.23 -12.50
C ASP A 139 -1.45 4.69 -13.86
N LYS A 140 -1.45 3.37 -14.00
CA LYS A 140 -1.06 2.65 -15.21
C LYS A 140 -2.25 2.26 -16.09
N SER A 141 -3.45 2.74 -15.77
CA SER A 141 -4.63 2.61 -16.64
C SER A 141 -4.48 3.32 -17.98
N ARG A 142 -3.53 4.27 -18.08
CA ARG A 142 -3.35 5.17 -19.21
C ARG A 142 -2.41 4.70 -20.32
N PHE A 143 -1.84 3.51 -20.25
CA PHE A 143 -1.09 2.95 -21.39
C PHE A 143 -2.07 2.29 -22.39
N LYS A 144 -2.89 3.14 -23.02
CA LYS A 144 -3.52 2.93 -24.32
C LYS A 144 -2.99 4.05 -25.21
N ASP A 145 -1.77 3.88 -25.70
CA ASP A 145 -1.26 4.57 -26.90
C ASP A 145 -0.60 3.49 -27.76
#